data_AF-A0AAU7ZMI9-F1
#
_entry.id   AF-A0AAU7ZMI9-F1
#
_cell.length_a   1.000
_cell.length_b   1.000
_cell.length_c   1.000
_cell.angle_alpha   90.00
_cell.angle_beta   90.00
_cell.angle_gamma   90.00
#
_symmetry.space_group_name_H-M   'P 1'
#
loop_
_entity.id
_entity.type
_entity.pdbx_description
1 polymer ?
#
loop_
_entity_poly.entity_id
_entity_poly.type
_entity_poly.pdbx_seq_one_letter_code
_entity_poly.pdbx_strand_id
1 'polypeptide(L)'
;MKSRISIFMSVAALSALSVCIPYSVYAQQNWKAVLGSQSKDMGKLAIAFLPNELWIHEGDNITWTSGSGEIHTVSFLIAGQAYTNFNVGCPGFSPSGTSFDGSKCVSAPPLVEGQNFTVSFPKPGNYSLVCLVHPHMTGVIHVLAASATLPHDQAFYDAQGAEQRKSLLNDTDKQRDMDDMLSAHVLANKNGVTAGIGEMTVTGAGFESLSVVRFLKGTIEIHKGDTIEWTNLDPALPHTITFGVEPANPVPPSGNVPLTLDADGVLHATINSQGDNVHSGLILASPENQVGVPQSPPGNTRFRITFTEAGTYKYICALHDELGMVGKVIVRPY
;
A
#
# COMPACT_ATOMS: atom_id res chain seq x y z
N MET A 1 -7.80 -30.82 98.58
CA MET A 1 -6.37 -30.69 98.22
C MET A 1 -6.29 -30.53 96.70
N LYS A 2 -5.90 -29.33 96.23
CA LYS A 2 -5.39 -28.89 94.90
C LYS A 2 -5.73 -29.78 93.67
N SER A 3 -6.69 -29.37 92.83
CA SER A 3 -6.50 -28.61 91.57
C SER A 3 -5.62 -29.31 90.52
N ARG A 4 -6.23 -29.76 89.42
CA ARG A 4 -6.05 -29.22 88.04
C ARG A 4 -6.82 -30.09 87.03
N ILE A 5 -7.75 -29.46 86.31
CA ILE A 5 -8.38 -29.98 85.10
C ILE A 5 -7.44 -29.63 83.94
N SER A 6 -6.95 -30.64 83.21
CA SER A 6 -6.13 -30.45 82.02
C SER A 6 -6.96 -30.77 80.78
N ILE A 7 -7.32 -29.70 80.06
CA ILE A 7 -7.81 -29.74 78.67
C ILE A 7 -6.57 -29.85 77.78
N PHE A 8 -6.53 -30.82 76.86
CA PHE A 8 -5.67 -30.74 75.69
C PHE A 8 -6.46 -31.04 74.42
N MET A 9 -6.51 -30.03 73.57
CA MET A 9 -7.10 -29.98 72.23
C MET A 9 -6.48 -31.01 71.29
N SER A 10 -7.33 -31.73 70.55
CA SER A 10 -6.93 -32.41 69.32
C SER A 10 -6.61 -31.37 68.24
N VAL A 11 -5.36 -31.32 67.79
CA VAL A 11 -4.97 -30.57 66.58
C VAL A 11 -5.23 -31.48 65.39
N ALA A 12 -6.32 -31.22 64.66
CA ALA A 12 -6.52 -31.80 63.34
C ALA A 12 -5.55 -31.14 62.37
N ALA A 13 -4.58 -31.90 61.85
CA ALA A 13 -3.68 -31.45 60.80
C ALA A 13 -4.48 -31.30 59.49
N LEU A 14 -4.82 -30.07 59.12
CA LEU A 14 -5.29 -29.74 57.78
C LEU A 14 -4.11 -29.94 56.81
N SER A 15 -4.15 -31.04 56.06
CA SER A 15 -3.34 -31.22 54.86
C SER A 15 -3.86 -30.25 53.80
N ALA A 16 -3.11 -29.18 53.55
CA ALA A 16 -3.37 -28.29 52.43
C ALA A 16 -3.09 -29.07 51.13
N LEU A 17 -4.13 -29.58 50.50
CA LEU A 17 -4.07 -29.96 49.08
C LEU A 17 -3.82 -28.68 48.29
N SER A 18 -2.59 -28.49 47.81
CA SER A 18 -2.32 -27.55 46.73
C SER A 18 -3.13 -27.97 45.52
N VAL A 19 -4.27 -27.31 45.29
CA VAL A 19 -4.98 -27.36 44.03
C VAL A 19 -4.07 -26.70 43.00
N CYS A 20 -3.36 -27.53 42.22
CA CYS A 20 -2.76 -27.08 40.98
C CYS A 20 -3.91 -26.69 40.05
N ILE A 21 -4.24 -25.39 40.00
CA ILE A 21 -5.10 -24.85 38.95
C ILE A 21 -4.30 -25.08 37.65
N PRO A 22 -4.79 -25.89 36.70
CA PRO A 22 -4.14 -25.94 35.39
C PRO A 22 -4.22 -24.55 34.79
N TYR A 23 -3.07 -23.89 34.66
CA TYR A 23 -2.97 -22.74 33.77
C TYR A 23 -3.32 -23.26 32.40
N SER A 24 -4.47 -22.83 31.87
CA SER A 24 -4.79 -23.01 30.46
C SER A 24 -3.66 -22.35 29.68
N VAL A 25 -2.75 -23.15 29.12
CA VAL A 25 -1.83 -22.69 28.10
C VAL A 25 -2.71 -22.36 26.91
N TYR A 26 -3.01 -21.08 26.70
CA TYR A 26 -3.68 -20.64 25.49
C TYR A 26 -2.81 -21.08 24.31
N ALA A 27 -3.38 -21.90 23.42
CA ALA A 27 -2.67 -22.34 22.25
C ALA A 27 -2.41 -21.11 21.37
N GLN A 28 -1.14 -20.84 21.11
CA GLN A 28 -0.70 -19.76 20.24
C GLN A 28 -1.38 -19.89 18.87
N GLN A 29 -2.24 -18.93 18.52
CA GLN A 29 -2.94 -18.94 17.24
C GLN A 29 -2.06 -18.28 16.17
N ASN A 30 -2.20 -18.74 14.93
CA ASN A 30 -1.62 -18.07 13.76
C ASN A 30 -2.73 -17.58 12.85
N TRP A 31 -3.04 -16.29 12.97
CA TRP A 31 -4.03 -15.61 12.17
C TRP A 31 -3.55 -15.40 10.74
N LYS A 32 -4.48 -15.40 9.79
CA LYS A 32 -4.20 -15.17 8.37
C LYS A 32 -4.78 -13.85 7.93
N ALA A 33 -3.98 -13.10 7.18
CA ALA A 33 -4.37 -11.86 6.56
C ALA A 33 -3.78 -11.78 5.14
N VAL A 34 -4.33 -10.89 4.33
CA VAL A 34 -3.84 -10.59 2.99
C VAL A 34 -3.28 -9.16 2.99
N LEU A 35 -2.22 -8.92 2.23
CA LEU A 35 -1.76 -7.58 1.90
C LEU A 35 -1.79 -7.41 0.38
N GLY A 36 -2.39 -6.33 -0.09
CA GLY A 36 -2.59 -6.10 -1.53
C GLY A 36 -3.60 -7.07 -2.16
N SER A 37 -4.25 -6.63 -3.23
CA SER A 37 -5.01 -7.51 -4.13
C SER A 37 -5.11 -6.88 -5.51
N GLN A 38 -5.41 -7.66 -6.54
CA GLN A 38 -5.55 -7.12 -7.91
C GLN A 38 -6.70 -7.72 -8.71
N SER A 39 -7.13 -7.02 -9.77
CA SER A 39 -7.98 -7.58 -10.82
C SER A 39 -7.23 -8.63 -11.64
N LYS A 40 -7.97 -9.48 -12.38
CA LYS A 40 -7.36 -10.57 -13.18
C LYS A 40 -6.37 -10.07 -14.24
N ASP A 41 -6.60 -8.88 -14.77
CA ASP A 41 -5.71 -8.25 -15.76
C ASP A 41 -4.62 -7.39 -15.09
N MET A 42 -4.57 -7.36 -13.76
CA MET A 42 -3.66 -6.52 -12.95
C MET A 42 -3.84 -5.01 -13.18
N GLY A 43 -4.94 -4.60 -13.83
CA GLY A 43 -5.22 -3.20 -14.14
C GLY A 43 -5.80 -2.41 -12.99
N LYS A 44 -6.33 -3.08 -11.97
CA LYS A 44 -6.79 -2.50 -10.72
C LYS A 44 -6.04 -3.14 -9.56
N LEU A 45 -5.51 -2.31 -8.67
CA LEU A 45 -4.80 -2.70 -7.48
C LEU A 45 -5.55 -2.19 -6.26
N ALA A 46 -5.87 -3.08 -5.32
CA ALA A 46 -6.29 -2.73 -3.98
C ALA A 46 -5.04 -2.69 -3.10
N ILE A 47 -4.64 -1.49 -2.70
CA ILE A 47 -3.48 -1.22 -1.87
C ILE A 47 -3.96 -1.15 -0.42
N ALA A 48 -4.06 -2.32 0.22
CA ALA A 48 -4.72 -2.46 1.52
C ALA A 48 -4.16 -3.62 2.33
N PHE A 49 -4.20 -3.50 3.66
CA PHE A 49 -4.16 -4.65 4.56
C PHE A 49 -5.59 -5.18 4.71
N LEU A 50 -5.78 -6.50 4.54
CA LEU A 50 -7.10 -7.13 4.42
C LEU A 50 -7.20 -8.32 5.40
N PRO A 51 -7.98 -8.21 6.50
CA PRO A 51 -8.70 -7.01 6.89
C PRO A 51 -7.77 -5.90 7.40
N ASN A 52 -8.28 -4.67 7.42
CA ASN A 52 -7.52 -3.49 7.82
C ASN A 52 -7.25 -3.42 9.35
N GLU A 53 -8.06 -4.13 10.14
CA GLU A 53 -8.03 -4.12 11.61
C GLU A 53 -8.22 -5.53 12.16
N LEU A 54 -7.40 -5.94 13.14
CA LEU A 54 -7.49 -7.26 13.77
C LEU A 54 -7.36 -7.16 15.30
N TRP A 55 -8.11 -8.01 16.01
CA TRP A 55 -7.97 -8.26 17.44
C TRP A 55 -7.47 -9.68 17.65
N ILE A 56 -6.34 -9.81 18.33
CA ILE A 56 -5.65 -11.08 18.60
C ILE A 56 -5.25 -11.13 20.07
N HIS A 57 -4.80 -12.29 20.56
CA HIS A 57 -4.24 -12.40 21.91
C HIS A 57 -2.73 -12.20 21.92
N GLU A 58 -2.20 -11.79 23.07
CA GLU A 58 -0.78 -11.84 23.34
C GLU A 58 -0.25 -13.27 23.15
N GLY A 59 0.92 -13.37 22.53
CA GLY A 59 1.52 -14.63 22.11
C GLY A 59 1.14 -15.05 20.69
N ASP A 60 0.02 -14.59 20.13
CA ASP A 60 -0.41 -14.96 18.78
C ASP A 60 0.55 -14.45 17.69
N ASN A 61 0.42 -15.06 16.51
CA ASN A 61 1.09 -14.66 15.29
C ASN A 61 0.07 -14.21 14.25
N ILE A 62 0.48 -13.33 13.34
CA ILE A 62 -0.25 -13.06 12.11
C ILE A 62 0.67 -13.35 10.93
N THR A 63 0.16 -14.08 9.94
CA THR A 63 0.81 -14.31 8.65
C THR A 63 0.06 -13.55 7.57
N TRP A 64 0.72 -12.55 6.98
CA TRP A 64 0.20 -11.88 5.79
C TRP A 64 0.70 -12.59 4.53
N THR A 65 -0.17 -12.75 3.54
CA THR A 65 0.18 -13.28 2.21
C THR A 65 -0.13 -12.23 1.15
N SER A 66 0.82 -11.93 0.25
CA SER A 66 0.60 -10.93 -0.79
C SER A 66 -0.40 -11.44 -1.82
N GLY A 67 -1.44 -10.66 -2.09
CA GLY A 67 -2.46 -10.95 -3.11
C GLY A 67 -2.27 -10.16 -4.41
N SER A 68 -1.16 -9.46 -4.57
CA SER A 68 -0.90 -8.54 -5.68
C SER A 68 0.49 -8.77 -6.29
N GLY A 69 0.61 -8.55 -7.59
CA GLY A 69 1.89 -8.47 -8.29
C GLY A 69 2.66 -7.18 -7.95
N GLU A 70 1.93 -6.12 -7.56
CA GLU A 70 2.51 -4.93 -6.96
C GLU A 70 3.17 -5.28 -5.62
N ILE A 71 4.39 -4.77 -5.41
CA ILE A 71 5.17 -5.08 -4.22
C ILE A 71 4.60 -4.39 -2.98
N HIS A 72 4.52 -5.10 -1.85
CA HIS A 72 4.11 -4.52 -0.57
C HIS A 72 5.04 -4.93 0.57
N THR A 73 5.03 -4.22 1.69
CA THR A 73 5.70 -4.65 2.93
C THR A 73 4.71 -4.77 4.09
N VAL A 74 5.09 -5.61 5.06
CA VAL A 74 4.51 -5.59 6.41
C VAL A 74 5.54 -4.91 7.30
N SER A 75 5.22 -3.71 7.80
CA SER A 75 6.14 -2.94 8.61
C SER A 75 5.47 -2.37 9.87
N PHE A 76 6.11 -2.61 11.01
CA PHE A 76 5.73 -2.08 12.31
C PHE A 76 6.84 -1.14 12.78
N LEU A 77 6.55 0.16 12.81
CA LEU A 77 7.48 1.20 13.28
C LEU A 77 7.32 1.42 14.79
N ILE A 78 8.34 1.96 15.44
CA ILE A 78 8.24 2.37 16.86
C ILE A 78 7.77 3.82 16.97
N ALA A 79 7.22 4.19 18.12
CA ALA A 79 6.73 5.53 18.37
C ALA A 79 7.82 6.60 18.12
N GLY A 80 7.49 7.61 17.32
CA GLY A 80 8.41 8.70 16.97
C GLY A 80 9.43 8.37 15.86
N GLN A 81 9.42 7.15 15.33
CA GLN A 81 10.26 6.79 14.18
C GLN A 81 9.68 7.37 12.88
N ALA A 82 10.52 8.08 12.13
CA ALA A 82 10.17 8.56 10.79
C ALA A 82 10.10 7.40 9.78
N TYR A 83 9.29 7.55 8.75
CA TYR A 83 9.19 6.57 7.67
C TYR A 83 10.52 6.52 6.92
N THR A 84 10.98 5.31 6.63
CA THR A 84 12.19 5.04 5.87
C THR A 84 11.81 4.64 4.45
N ASN A 85 12.75 4.78 3.51
CA ASN A 85 12.59 4.23 2.16
C ASN A 85 12.37 2.71 2.25
N PHE A 86 11.45 2.16 1.45
CA PHE A 86 11.13 0.72 1.47
C PHE A 86 12.34 -0.18 1.23
N ASN A 87 13.34 0.27 0.45
CA ASN A 87 14.58 -0.48 0.21
C ASN A 87 15.47 -0.59 1.46
N VAL A 88 15.25 0.27 2.46
CA VAL A 88 15.97 0.28 3.74
C VAL A 88 15.21 -0.52 4.79
N GLY A 89 13.88 -0.52 4.76
CA GLY A 89 13.06 -1.17 5.78
C GLY A 89 13.29 -0.58 7.16
N CYS A 90 13.52 -1.44 8.14
CA CYS A 90 13.73 -1.09 9.55
C CYS A 90 15.22 -1.08 9.91
N PRO A 91 15.96 -0.10 9.38
CA PRO A 91 17.36 -0.28 8.98
C PRO A 91 17.77 -1.76 8.80
N GLY A 92 17.35 -2.33 7.66
CA GLY A 92 17.41 -3.75 7.36
C GLY A 92 16.03 -4.42 7.39
N PHE A 93 15.99 -5.65 6.88
CA PHE A 93 14.78 -6.48 6.88
C PHE A 93 14.84 -7.51 8.01
N SER A 94 13.69 -7.75 8.63
CA SER A 94 13.54 -8.72 9.72
C SER A 94 13.25 -10.11 9.15
N PRO A 95 13.73 -11.19 9.79
CA PRO A 95 13.29 -12.55 9.46
C PRO A 95 11.78 -12.73 9.73
N SER A 96 11.12 -13.55 8.91
CA SER A 96 9.74 -13.97 9.18
C SER A 96 9.65 -14.71 10.51
N GLY A 97 8.61 -14.43 11.31
CA GLY A 97 8.41 -14.92 12.67
C GLY A 97 8.99 -14.03 13.77
N THR A 98 9.65 -12.92 13.41
CA THR A 98 10.18 -11.95 14.40
C THR A 98 9.06 -11.39 15.28
N SER A 99 9.37 -11.15 16.55
CA SER A 99 8.44 -10.56 17.52
C SER A 99 8.40 -9.04 17.43
N PHE A 100 7.21 -8.47 17.55
CA PHE A 100 7.00 -7.04 17.69
C PHE A 100 6.23 -6.74 18.98
N ASP A 101 6.85 -5.97 19.87
CA ASP A 101 6.28 -5.52 21.15
C ASP A 101 6.22 -3.98 21.28
N GLY A 102 6.61 -3.26 20.22
CA GLY A 102 6.74 -1.81 20.18
C GLY A 102 8.12 -1.26 20.55
N SER A 103 9.10 -2.10 20.92
CA SER A 103 10.45 -1.65 21.33
C SER A 103 11.46 -1.56 20.19
N LYS A 104 11.33 -2.44 19.20
CA LYS A 104 12.18 -2.47 18.00
C LYS A 104 11.30 -2.62 16.77
N CYS A 105 11.59 -1.83 15.74
CA CYS A 105 10.79 -1.87 14.53
C CYS A 105 11.05 -3.17 13.74
N VAL A 106 10.02 -3.64 13.05
CA VAL A 106 10.03 -4.85 12.22
C VAL A 106 9.61 -4.48 10.82
N SER A 107 10.30 -5.00 9.81
CA SER A 107 9.90 -4.79 8.42
C SER A 107 10.21 -6.04 7.60
N ALA A 108 9.21 -6.51 6.85
CA ALA A 108 9.42 -7.46 5.78
C ALA A 108 10.27 -6.83 4.65
N PRO A 109 10.99 -7.63 3.86
CA PRO A 109 11.39 -7.20 2.51
C PRO A 109 10.14 -6.99 1.64
N PRO A 110 10.25 -6.30 0.49
CA PRO A 110 9.15 -6.22 -0.49
C PRO A 110 8.66 -7.61 -0.87
N LEU A 111 7.35 -7.82 -0.76
CA LEU A 111 6.65 -9.07 -1.03
C LEU A 111 5.88 -8.95 -2.34
N VAL A 112 6.04 -9.94 -3.21
CA VAL A 112 5.22 -10.13 -4.42
C VAL A 112 4.18 -11.24 -4.19
N GLU A 113 3.24 -11.37 -5.13
CA GLU A 113 2.11 -12.30 -5.08
C GLU A 113 2.50 -13.70 -4.57
N GLY A 114 1.74 -14.19 -3.59
CA GLY A 114 1.92 -15.50 -2.96
C GLY A 114 3.02 -15.58 -1.89
N GLN A 115 3.91 -14.60 -1.79
CA GLN A 115 4.88 -14.54 -0.69
C GLN A 115 4.20 -14.18 0.63
N ASN A 116 4.80 -14.62 1.73
CA ASN A 116 4.25 -14.39 3.06
C ASN A 116 5.29 -13.88 4.06
N PHE A 117 4.79 -13.21 5.09
CA PHE A 117 5.58 -12.74 6.22
C PHE A 117 4.77 -12.89 7.51
N THR A 118 5.43 -13.39 8.56
CA THR A 118 4.80 -13.63 9.87
C THR A 118 5.41 -12.71 10.91
N VAL A 119 4.57 -12.17 11.80
CA VAL A 119 5.00 -11.43 13.00
C VAL A 119 4.35 -12.04 14.23
N SER A 120 5.11 -12.15 15.32
CA SER A 120 4.61 -12.60 16.63
C SER A 120 4.39 -11.41 17.56
N PHE A 121 3.33 -11.46 18.38
CA PHE A 121 2.90 -10.34 19.22
C PHE A 121 2.89 -10.74 20.70
N PRO A 122 4.03 -10.67 21.41
CA PRO A 122 4.13 -11.20 22.76
C PRO A 122 3.50 -10.31 23.84
N LYS A 123 3.08 -9.09 23.51
CA LYS A 123 2.66 -8.09 24.49
C LYS A 123 1.34 -7.43 24.08
N PRO A 124 0.40 -7.23 25.02
CA PRO A 124 -0.80 -6.45 24.76
C PRO A 124 -0.49 -5.02 24.38
N GLY A 125 -1.25 -4.48 23.43
CA GLY A 125 -1.05 -3.14 22.88
C GLY A 125 -1.81 -2.93 21.58
N ASN A 126 -1.85 -1.68 21.13
CA ASN A 126 -2.37 -1.32 19.82
C ASN A 126 -1.20 -0.93 18.95
N TYR A 127 -1.01 -1.64 17.84
CA TYR A 127 0.17 -1.52 17.00
C TYR A 127 -0.23 -1.10 15.60
N SER A 128 0.28 0.05 15.15
CA SER A 128 0.10 0.52 13.78
C SER A 128 0.96 -0.29 12.82
N LEU A 129 0.33 -0.70 11.73
CA LEU A 129 0.91 -1.41 10.61
C LEU A 129 0.94 -0.48 9.39
N VAL A 130 2.04 -0.48 8.65
CA VAL A 130 2.22 0.35 7.45
C VAL A 130 2.93 -0.41 6.34
N CYS A 131 2.59 -0.13 5.09
CA CYS A 131 3.39 -0.51 3.93
C CYS A 131 4.40 0.61 3.63
N LEU A 132 5.69 0.28 3.50
CA LEU A 132 6.72 1.28 3.17
C LEU A 132 6.79 1.60 1.69
N VAL A 133 6.23 0.74 0.82
CA VAL A 133 6.11 1.01 -0.63
C VAL A 133 5.01 2.04 -0.86
N HIS A 134 3.88 1.88 -0.17
CA HIS A 134 2.69 2.73 -0.28
C HIS A 134 2.38 3.34 1.10
N PRO A 135 2.93 4.52 1.45
CA PRO A 135 2.86 5.06 2.81
C PRO A 135 1.44 5.33 3.33
N HIS A 136 0.47 5.44 2.43
CA HIS A 136 -0.95 5.58 2.78
C HIS A 136 -1.65 4.25 3.05
N MET A 137 -1.03 3.09 2.81
CA MET A 137 -1.59 1.80 3.19
C MET A 137 -1.25 1.52 4.65
N THR A 138 -2.22 1.70 5.53
CA THR A 138 -2.06 1.57 6.99
C THR A 138 -3.17 0.73 7.60
N GLY A 139 -2.89 0.09 8.73
CA GLY A 139 -3.86 -0.70 9.50
C GLY A 139 -3.46 -0.77 10.97
N VAL A 140 -4.28 -1.46 11.78
CA VAL A 140 -4.04 -1.59 13.24
C VAL A 140 -4.24 -3.02 13.71
N ILE A 141 -3.30 -3.47 14.55
CA ILE A 141 -3.40 -4.73 15.28
C ILE A 141 -3.62 -4.43 16.76
N HIS A 142 -4.73 -4.92 17.30
CA HIS A 142 -5.08 -4.90 18.71
C HIS A 142 -4.68 -6.22 19.35
N VAL A 143 -3.68 -6.18 20.22
CA VAL A 143 -3.22 -7.34 20.98
C VAL A 143 -3.81 -7.25 22.38
N LEU A 144 -4.72 -8.15 22.70
CA LEU A 144 -5.40 -8.24 23.98
C LEU A 144 -4.64 -9.20 24.92
N ALA A 145 -4.87 -9.07 26.23
CA ALA A 145 -4.39 -10.07 27.18
C ALA A 145 -4.98 -11.45 26.86
N ALA A 146 -4.26 -12.54 27.14
CA ALA A 146 -4.69 -13.89 26.78
C ALA A 146 -6.03 -14.31 27.43
N SER A 147 -6.41 -13.67 28.53
CA SER A 147 -7.68 -13.92 29.23
C SER A 147 -8.86 -13.09 28.71
N ALA A 148 -8.63 -12.13 27.81
CA ALA A 148 -9.69 -11.34 27.22
C ALA A 148 -10.55 -12.19 26.27
N THR A 149 -11.76 -11.73 25.99
CA THR A 149 -12.58 -12.33 24.94
C THR A 149 -12.30 -11.60 23.64
N LEU A 150 -11.93 -12.33 22.58
CA LEU A 150 -11.82 -11.76 21.25
C LEU A 150 -13.22 -11.42 20.71
N PRO A 151 -13.39 -10.28 20.03
CA PRO A 151 -14.66 -9.92 19.41
C PRO A 151 -14.97 -10.79 18.19
N HIS A 152 -13.94 -11.35 17.54
CA HIS A 152 -14.03 -12.01 16.25
C HIS A 152 -13.10 -13.23 16.15
N ASP A 153 -13.37 -14.08 15.17
CA ASP A 153 -12.56 -15.25 14.83
C ASP A 153 -11.97 -15.14 13.42
N GLN A 154 -11.21 -16.15 12.99
CA GLN A 154 -10.55 -16.14 11.69
C GLN A 154 -11.57 -16.09 10.53
N ALA A 155 -12.70 -16.78 10.67
CA ALA A 155 -13.71 -16.83 9.62
C ALA A 155 -14.36 -15.44 9.41
N PHE A 156 -14.57 -14.69 10.50
CA PHE A 156 -14.99 -13.30 10.42
C PHE A 156 -13.97 -12.44 9.64
N TYR A 157 -12.69 -12.52 9.99
CA TYR A 157 -11.65 -11.73 9.35
C TYR A 157 -11.45 -12.10 7.87
N ASP A 158 -11.54 -13.39 7.53
CA ASP A 158 -11.50 -13.86 6.14
C ASP A 158 -12.66 -13.27 5.32
N ALA A 159 -13.88 -13.29 5.89
CA ALA A 159 -15.06 -12.72 5.24
C ALA A 159 -14.96 -11.19 5.10
N GLN A 160 -14.50 -10.50 6.13
CA GLN A 160 -14.32 -9.05 6.14
C GLN A 160 -13.27 -8.62 5.09
N GLY A 161 -12.09 -9.24 5.11
CA GLY A 161 -11.03 -8.96 4.13
C GLY A 161 -11.48 -9.27 2.69
N ALA A 162 -12.28 -10.32 2.49
CA ALA A 162 -12.85 -10.63 1.19
C ALA A 162 -13.84 -9.56 0.70
N GLU A 163 -14.69 -9.02 1.57
CA GLU A 163 -15.64 -7.95 1.20
C GLU A 163 -14.91 -6.61 0.99
N GLN A 164 -13.94 -6.24 1.83
CA GLN A 164 -13.11 -5.04 1.62
C GLN A 164 -12.39 -5.08 0.27
N ARG A 165 -11.73 -6.20 -0.04
CA ARG A 165 -11.11 -6.44 -1.36
C ARG A 165 -12.11 -6.26 -2.49
N LYS A 166 -13.29 -6.84 -2.35
CA LYS A 166 -14.35 -6.79 -3.36
C LYS A 166 -14.86 -5.37 -3.53
N SER A 167 -15.03 -4.61 -2.45
CA SER A 167 -15.43 -3.20 -2.47
C SER A 167 -14.41 -2.37 -3.24
N LEU A 168 -13.13 -2.46 -2.88
CA LEU A 168 -12.04 -1.75 -3.54
C LEU A 168 -11.93 -2.11 -5.03
N LEU A 169 -11.93 -3.40 -5.39
CA LEU A 169 -11.66 -3.80 -6.77
C LEU A 169 -12.87 -3.69 -7.71
N ASN A 170 -14.08 -3.94 -7.19
CA ASN A 170 -15.27 -3.92 -8.03
C ASN A 170 -15.90 -2.56 -8.14
N ASP A 171 -15.48 -1.58 -7.32
CA ASP A 171 -15.99 -0.21 -7.24
C ASP A 171 -17.24 -0.02 -8.10
N THR A 172 -18.32 -0.60 -7.56
CA THR A 172 -19.60 -0.73 -8.24
C THR A 172 -20.56 0.05 -7.40
N ASP A 173 -20.35 1.36 -7.40
CA ASP A 173 -21.34 2.34 -7.04
C ASP A 173 -22.50 2.23 -8.03
N LYS A 174 -23.28 1.15 -7.87
CA LYS A 174 -24.47 0.80 -8.66
C LYS A 174 -25.65 1.72 -8.32
N GLN A 175 -25.38 2.90 -7.80
CA GLN A 175 -26.38 3.87 -7.40
C GLN A 175 -26.25 5.14 -8.26
N ARG A 176 -26.65 4.97 -9.53
CA ARG A 176 -27.21 6.03 -10.39
C ARG A 176 -26.38 7.32 -10.51
N ASP A 177 -25.26 7.23 -11.20
CA ASP A 177 -25.10 7.89 -12.50
C ASP A 177 -23.91 7.24 -13.21
N MET A 178 -24.06 6.96 -14.50
CA MET A 178 -22.96 6.44 -15.33
C MET A 178 -21.81 7.47 -15.52
N ASP A 179 -21.90 8.61 -14.86
CA ASP A 179 -20.93 9.71 -14.83
C ASP A 179 -20.14 9.78 -13.50
N ASP A 180 -20.41 8.91 -12.51
CA ASP A 180 -19.89 9.04 -11.14
C ASP A 180 -18.79 8.03 -10.75
N MET A 181 -18.37 7.18 -11.68
CA MET A 181 -17.08 6.50 -11.54
C MET A 181 -16.02 7.39 -12.16
N LEU A 182 -15.25 8.01 -11.26
CA LEU A 182 -14.18 8.96 -11.54
C LEU A 182 -14.67 10.32 -12.01
N SER A 183 -14.43 11.32 -11.18
CA SER A 183 -14.22 12.71 -11.64
C SER A 183 -13.03 12.85 -12.62
N ALA A 184 -12.53 11.77 -13.21
CA ALA A 184 -12.09 11.73 -14.60
C ALA A 184 -13.29 11.88 -15.55
N HIS A 185 -14.12 12.91 -15.35
CA HIS A 185 -14.45 13.77 -16.48
C HIS A 185 -13.09 14.16 -17.03
N VAL A 186 -12.61 13.32 -17.95
CA VAL A 186 -11.37 13.46 -18.69
C VAL A 186 -11.25 14.95 -18.90
N LEU A 187 -10.18 15.57 -18.39
CA LEU A 187 -9.76 16.87 -18.85
C LEU A 187 -9.66 16.68 -20.37
N ALA A 188 -10.75 16.98 -21.07
CA ALA A 188 -11.02 16.55 -22.43
C ALA A 188 -10.25 17.49 -23.35
N ASN A 189 -8.96 17.63 -23.08
CA ASN A 189 -8.04 18.10 -24.05
C ASN A 189 -7.91 16.96 -25.08
N LYS A 190 -8.14 17.32 -26.34
CA LYS A 190 -8.01 16.43 -27.49
C LYS A 190 -6.69 15.64 -27.45
N ASN A 191 -5.63 16.24 -26.89
CA ASN A 191 -4.30 15.65 -26.78
C ASN A 191 -3.89 15.29 -25.33
N GLY A 192 -4.84 15.03 -24.44
CA GLY A 192 -4.56 14.53 -23.08
C GLY A 192 -4.57 13.00 -22.99
N VAL A 193 -3.70 12.46 -22.12
CA VAL A 193 -3.66 11.06 -21.66
C VAL A 193 -3.61 11.06 -20.14
N THR A 194 -4.37 10.19 -19.48
CA THR A 194 -4.30 10.05 -18.01
C THR A 194 -3.47 8.83 -17.66
N ALA A 195 -2.42 9.03 -16.87
CA ALA A 195 -1.52 7.99 -16.38
C ALA A 195 -1.95 7.61 -14.98
N GLY A 196 -2.85 6.64 -14.88
CA GLY A 196 -3.42 6.20 -13.62
C GLY A 196 -4.47 7.13 -13.02
N ILE A 197 -5.34 6.51 -12.24
CA ILE A 197 -6.45 7.09 -11.49
C ILE A 197 -6.60 6.25 -10.23
N GLY A 198 -7.12 6.82 -9.15
CA GLY A 198 -7.36 6.05 -7.95
C GLY A 198 -8.26 6.77 -6.96
N GLU A 199 -8.56 6.07 -5.89
CA GLU A 199 -9.37 6.55 -4.77
C GLU A 199 -8.73 6.12 -3.45
N MET A 200 -8.74 7.03 -2.49
CA MET A 200 -8.37 6.75 -1.10
C MET A 200 -9.64 6.54 -0.27
N THR A 201 -9.68 5.44 0.49
CA THR A 201 -10.73 5.17 1.48
C THR A 201 -10.12 5.18 2.87
N VAL A 202 -10.90 5.66 3.86
CA VAL A 202 -10.50 5.71 5.27
C VAL A 202 -11.34 4.72 6.06
N THR A 203 -10.70 3.98 6.96
CA THR A 203 -11.34 3.05 7.90
C THR A 203 -11.09 3.51 9.35
N GLY A 204 -11.63 2.77 10.33
CA GLY A 204 -11.29 3.00 11.74
C GLY A 204 -9.82 2.74 12.09
N ALA A 205 -9.12 1.93 11.29
CA ALA A 205 -7.75 1.48 11.53
C ALA A 205 -6.71 2.11 10.61
N GLY A 206 -7.12 2.92 9.62
CA GLY A 206 -6.18 3.58 8.74
C GLY A 206 -6.76 3.93 7.39
N PHE A 207 -5.92 3.75 6.38
CA PHE A 207 -6.17 4.15 5.00
C PHE A 207 -5.89 2.97 4.07
N GLU A 208 -6.68 2.90 3.02
CA GLU A 208 -6.57 1.94 1.92
C GLU A 208 -6.88 2.65 0.61
N SER A 209 -6.46 2.07 -0.53
CA SER A 209 -6.73 2.70 -1.82
C SER A 209 -7.01 1.72 -2.94
N LEU A 210 -7.80 2.17 -3.91
CA LEU A 210 -7.87 1.59 -5.24
C LEU A 210 -6.97 2.40 -6.17
N SER A 211 -6.17 1.72 -6.97
CA SER A 211 -5.37 2.32 -8.03
C SER A 211 -5.60 1.60 -9.35
N VAL A 212 -5.77 2.34 -10.43
CA VAL A 212 -5.87 1.82 -11.79
C VAL A 212 -4.55 2.06 -12.50
N VAL A 213 -3.78 1.01 -12.70
CA VAL A 213 -2.44 1.08 -13.32
C VAL A 213 -2.53 0.96 -14.84
N ARG A 214 -3.18 1.94 -15.46
CA ARG A 214 -3.37 2.04 -16.93
C ARG A 214 -3.16 3.45 -17.43
N PHE A 215 -2.73 3.56 -18.69
CA PHE A 215 -2.91 4.79 -19.45
C PHE A 215 -4.34 4.83 -20.02
N LEU A 216 -5.20 5.68 -19.44
CA LEU A 216 -6.52 5.96 -19.99
C LEU A 216 -6.31 6.79 -21.25
N LYS A 217 -6.88 6.32 -22.38
CA LYS A 217 -6.51 6.77 -23.74
C LYS A 217 -5.04 6.48 -24.07
N GLY A 218 -4.54 5.33 -23.61
CA GLY A 218 -3.16 4.88 -23.84
C GLY A 218 -2.77 4.72 -25.31
N THR A 219 -3.73 4.57 -26.22
CA THR A 219 -3.53 4.80 -27.67
C THR A 219 -4.12 6.14 -28.06
N ILE A 220 -3.29 7.04 -28.59
CA ILE A 220 -3.70 8.35 -29.05
C ILE A 220 -3.14 8.63 -30.44
N GLU A 221 -3.96 9.22 -31.31
CA GLU A 221 -3.55 9.67 -32.64
C GLU A 221 -3.45 11.21 -32.67
N ILE A 222 -2.33 11.72 -33.16
CA ILE A 222 -2.03 13.15 -33.31
C ILE A 222 -1.36 13.41 -34.67
N HIS A 223 -1.16 14.67 -35.03
CA HIS A 223 -0.36 15.03 -36.21
C HIS A 223 1.06 15.44 -35.78
N LYS A 224 1.99 15.44 -36.74
CA LYS A 224 3.32 16.02 -36.56
C LYS A 224 3.20 17.44 -35.97
N GLY A 225 4.09 17.79 -35.05
CA GLY A 225 4.11 19.06 -34.35
C GLY A 225 3.12 19.19 -33.19
N ASP A 226 2.21 18.24 -33.00
CA ASP A 226 1.30 18.25 -31.85
C ASP A 226 2.03 17.88 -30.55
N THR A 227 1.58 18.48 -29.46
CA THR A 227 1.98 18.16 -28.09
C THR A 227 0.91 17.29 -27.41
N ILE A 228 1.34 16.28 -26.67
CA ILE A 228 0.50 15.48 -25.76
C ILE A 228 0.87 15.82 -24.31
N GLU A 229 -0.14 15.90 -23.45
CA GLU A 229 0.04 16.03 -22.00
C GLU A 229 -0.42 14.74 -21.32
N TRP A 230 0.45 14.18 -20.47
CA TRP A 230 0.10 13.11 -19.55
C TRP A 230 -0.10 13.67 -18.16
N THR A 231 -1.16 13.26 -17.48
CA THR A 231 -1.47 13.69 -16.10
C THR A 231 -1.70 12.47 -15.21
N ASN A 232 -1.09 12.45 -14.02
CA ASN A 232 -1.38 11.45 -13.01
C ASN A 232 -2.54 11.93 -12.11
N LEU A 233 -3.58 11.12 -12.00
CA LEU A 233 -4.75 11.37 -11.15
C LEU A 233 -4.91 10.32 -10.05
N ASP A 234 -3.93 9.44 -9.88
CA ASP A 234 -3.86 8.52 -8.75
C ASP A 234 -3.37 9.26 -7.50
N PRO A 235 -4.12 9.23 -6.39
CA PRO A 235 -3.74 9.93 -5.16
C PRO A 235 -2.59 9.26 -4.40
N ALA A 236 -2.30 7.98 -4.67
CA ALA A 236 -1.39 7.15 -3.88
C ALA A 236 -0.22 6.57 -4.68
N LEU A 237 -0.40 6.30 -5.98
CA LEU A 237 0.63 5.72 -6.83
C LEU A 237 1.27 6.74 -7.79
N PRO A 238 2.61 6.84 -7.81
CA PRO A 238 3.30 7.57 -8.85
C PRO A 238 3.31 6.78 -10.16
N HIS A 239 3.40 7.50 -11.29
CA HIS A 239 3.54 6.93 -12.62
C HIS A 239 4.70 7.57 -13.36
N THR A 240 5.09 6.98 -14.49
CA THR A 240 6.10 7.54 -15.38
C THR A 240 5.65 7.42 -16.82
N ILE A 241 6.17 8.30 -17.67
CA ILE A 241 6.03 8.24 -19.12
C ILE A 241 7.43 8.00 -19.66
N THR A 242 7.63 6.80 -20.21
CA THR A 242 8.94 6.35 -20.67
C THR A 242 8.86 5.90 -22.13
N PHE A 243 9.54 6.62 -23.01
CA PHE A 243 9.77 6.24 -24.40
C PHE A 243 11.21 5.74 -24.56
N GLY A 244 11.39 4.70 -25.38
CA GLY A 244 12.71 4.12 -25.64
C GLY A 244 13.13 3.13 -24.56
N VAL A 245 14.39 3.23 -24.13
CA VAL A 245 15.01 2.34 -23.14
C VAL A 245 14.53 2.70 -21.75
N GLU A 246 14.05 1.69 -21.03
CA GLU A 246 13.64 1.82 -19.64
C GLU A 246 14.85 2.19 -18.74
N PRO A 247 14.74 3.24 -17.91
CA PRO A 247 15.84 3.66 -17.05
C PRO A 247 16.00 2.72 -15.86
N ALA A 248 17.25 2.46 -15.45
CA ALA A 248 17.54 1.67 -14.25
C ALA A 248 17.04 2.33 -12.94
N ASN A 249 16.88 3.67 -12.94
CA ASN A 249 16.26 4.41 -11.85
C ASN A 249 15.12 5.27 -12.44
N PRO A 250 13.86 4.95 -12.18
CA PRO A 250 12.70 5.66 -12.74
C PRO A 250 12.34 6.95 -11.99
N VAL A 251 13.11 7.32 -10.96
CA VAL A 251 12.79 8.49 -10.13
C VAL A 251 13.08 9.81 -10.85
N PRO A 252 14.31 10.08 -11.31
CA PRO A 252 14.62 11.35 -11.97
C PRO A 252 14.17 11.33 -13.44
N PRO A 253 13.80 12.49 -14.02
CA PRO A 253 13.58 12.60 -15.45
C PRO A 253 14.86 12.35 -16.26
N SER A 254 14.72 12.07 -17.55
CA SER A 254 15.86 11.84 -18.45
C SER A 254 16.78 13.06 -18.51
N GLY A 255 18.03 12.92 -18.05
CA GLY A 255 19.03 13.99 -18.11
C GLY A 255 19.72 14.15 -19.47
N ASN A 256 19.59 13.15 -20.35
CA ASN A 256 20.30 13.10 -21.65
C ASN A 256 19.47 13.66 -22.82
N VAL A 257 18.22 14.04 -22.57
CA VAL A 257 17.36 14.73 -23.56
C VAL A 257 17.12 16.15 -23.06
N PRO A 258 17.16 17.17 -23.93
CA PRO A 258 16.77 18.51 -23.55
C PRO A 258 15.33 18.52 -23.05
N LEU A 259 15.17 18.68 -21.73
CA LEU A 259 13.90 18.97 -21.10
C LEU A 259 13.83 20.47 -20.85
N THR A 260 12.72 21.08 -21.22
CA THR A 260 12.42 22.48 -20.92
C THR A 260 11.29 22.57 -19.91
N LEU A 261 11.19 23.72 -19.24
CA LEU A 261 10.01 24.05 -18.45
C LEU A 261 9.12 24.98 -19.29
N ASP A 262 7.86 24.61 -19.42
CA ASP A 262 6.85 25.51 -19.97
C ASP A 262 6.60 26.69 -19.02
N ALA A 263 5.87 27.71 -19.48
CA ALA A 263 5.61 28.92 -18.70
C ALA A 263 4.83 28.65 -17.39
N ASP A 264 4.11 27.54 -17.32
CA ASP A 264 3.40 27.05 -16.14
C ASP A 264 4.23 26.08 -15.27
N GLY A 265 5.51 25.88 -15.61
CA GLY A 265 6.44 25.03 -14.86
C GLY A 265 6.35 23.54 -15.18
N VAL A 266 5.56 23.14 -16.18
CA VAL A 266 5.48 21.72 -16.59
C VAL A 266 6.73 21.31 -17.37
N LEU A 267 7.27 20.13 -17.05
CA LEU A 267 8.36 19.53 -17.82
C LEU A 267 7.89 19.14 -19.23
N HIS A 268 8.66 19.57 -20.22
CA HIS A 268 8.37 19.41 -21.64
C HIS A 268 9.56 18.77 -22.35
N ALA A 269 9.31 17.69 -23.10
CA ALA A 269 10.28 17.05 -23.98
C ALA A 269 9.91 17.19 -25.47
N THR A 270 10.89 17.08 -26.36
CA THR A 270 10.66 16.92 -27.80
C THR A 270 11.20 15.58 -28.27
N ILE A 271 10.36 14.80 -28.94
CA ILE A 271 10.75 13.55 -29.61
C ILE A 271 10.85 13.82 -31.12
N ASN A 272 12.05 13.64 -31.65
CA ASN A 272 12.39 13.83 -33.07
C ASN A 272 12.47 12.52 -33.84
N SER A 273 12.64 11.39 -33.17
CA SER A 273 12.69 10.09 -33.82
C SER A 273 12.15 8.99 -32.92
N GLN A 274 11.75 7.86 -33.50
CA GLN A 274 11.31 6.69 -32.72
C GLN A 274 12.45 6.06 -31.88
N GLY A 275 13.70 6.48 -32.09
CA GLY A 275 14.87 6.04 -31.32
C GLY A 275 15.22 6.93 -30.13
N ASP A 276 14.49 8.05 -29.93
CA ASP A 276 14.76 8.96 -28.82
C ASP A 276 14.31 8.35 -27.49
N ASN A 277 15.08 8.57 -26.44
CA ASN A 277 14.80 8.05 -25.10
C ASN A 277 14.32 9.18 -24.20
N VAL A 278 13.04 9.21 -23.85
CA VAL A 278 12.45 10.28 -23.03
C VAL A 278 11.82 9.67 -21.81
N HIS A 279 12.10 10.25 -20.64
CA HIS A 279 11.55 9.79 -19.38
C HIS A 279 11.13 10.96 -18.49
N SER A 280 9.89 10.91 -17.99
CA SER A 280 9.31 11.98 -17.16
C SER A 280 9.87 12.04 -15.75
N GLY A 281 10.52 10.99 -15.25
CA GLY A 281 10.63 10.75 -13.81
C GLY A 281 9.26 10.43 -13.21
N LEU A 282 9.16 10.46 -11.87
CA LEU A 282 7.88 10.29 -11.20
C LEU A 282 6.96 11.48 -11.49
N ILE A 283 5.77 11.17 -12.02
CA ILE A 283 4.61 12.04 -11.94
C ILE A 283 3.65 11.51 -10.87
N LEU A 284 3.19 12.38 -9.99
CA LEU A 284 2.38 12.03 -8.83
C LEU A 284 1.38 13.15 -8.52
N ALA A 285 0.29 12.81 -7.85
CA ALA A 285 -0.62 13.81 -7.31
C ALA A 285 0.12 14.80 -6.40
N SER A 286 -0.34 16.04 -6.37
CA SER A 286 0.20 17.04 -5.45
C SER A 286 -0.03 16.59 -4.00
N PRO A 287 0.98 16.69 -3.12
CA PRO A 287 0.80 16.35 -1.71
C PRO A 287 -0.30 17.17 -1.03
N GLU A 288 -1.03 16.55 -0.11
CA GLU A 288 -1.95 17.27 0.77
C GLU A 288 -1.18 18.17 1.75
N ASN A 289 -1.70 19.36 2.00
CA ASN A 289 -1.13 20.27 3.00
C ASN A 289 -1.40 19.74 4.42
N GLN A 290 -0.39 19.78 5.29
CA GLN A 290 -0.50 19.31 6.67
C GLN A 290 -0.28 20.46 7.65
N VAL A 291 -1.07 20.50 8.73
CA VAL A 291 -0.91 21.49 9.80
C VAL A 291 0.48 21.35 10.44
N GLY A 292 1.22 22.45 10.53
CA GLY A 292 2.57 22.45 11.10
C GLY A 292 3.68 21.98 10.13
N VAL A 293 3.34 21.62 8.90
CA VAL A 293 4.29 21.33 7.82
C VAL A 293 4.24 22.48 6.80
N PRO A 294 5.37 23.01 6.32
CA PRO A 294 5.35 23.98 5.23
C PRO A 294 4.65 23.42 4.00
N GLN A 295 3.78 24.22 3.38
CA GLN A 295 3.12 23.86 2.15
C GLN A 295 4.14 23.49 1.08
N SER A 296 3.96 22.33 0.46
CA SER A 296 4.80 21.89 -0.65
C SER A 296 4.49 22.73 -1.90
N PRO A 297 5.49 23.02 -2.76
CA PRO A 297 5.23 23.54 -4.09
C PRO A 297 4.29 22.59 -4.87
N PRO A 298 3.57 23.08 -5.89
CA PRO A 298 2.83 22.21 -6.81
C PRO A 298 3.76 21.09 -7.32
N GLY A 299 3.35 19.84 -7.14
CA GLY A 299 4.16 18.69 -7.52
C GLY A 299 4.24 18.48 -9.03
N ASN A 300 5.13 17.58 -9.45
CA ASN A 300 5.20 17.10 -10.82
C ASN A 300 3.98 16.21 -11.13
N THR A 301 2.86 16.85 -11.46
CA THR A 301 1.58 16.15 -11.72
C THR A 301 1.42 15.73 -13.18
N ARG A 302 2.21 16.32 -14.08
CA ARG A 302 2.05 16.16 -15.52
C ARG A 302 3.35 16.29 -16.29
N PHE A 303 3.37 15.76 -17.51
CA PHE A 303 4.50 15.78 -18.43
C PHE A 303 4.01 16.02 -19.86
N ARG A 304 4.73 16.86 -20.62
CA ARG A 304 4.38 17.19 -22.01
C ARG A 304 5.43 16.69 -22.98
N ILE A 305 4.99 16.21 -24.14
CA ILE A 305 5.90 15.81 -25.23
C ILE A 305 5.36 16.32 -26.56
N THR A 306 6.21 17.02 -27.30
CA THR A 306 5.97 17.38 -28.71
C THR A 306 6.61 16.35 -29.63
N PHE A 307 5.86 15.88 -30.62
CA PHE A 307 6.33 14.88 -31.60
C PHE A 307 6.59 15.54 -32.95
N THR A 308 7.84 15.53 -33.41
CA THR A 308 8.21 16.24 -34.64
C THR A 308 8.30 15.35 -35.87
N GLU A 309 8.12 14.04 -35.75
CA GLU A 309 8.09 13.13 -36.91
C GLU A 309 6.91 12.17 -36.88
N ALA A 310 6.45 11.76 -38.06
CA ALA A 310 5.39 10.77 -38.19
C ALA A 310 5.91 9.38 -37.82
N GLY A 311 5.07 8.57 -37.19
CA GLY A 311 5.48 7.25 -36.72
C GLY A 311 4.58 6.69 -35.64
N THR A 312 4.94 5.52 -35.12
CA THR A 312 4.29 4.93 -33.95
C THR A 312 5.30 4.82 -32.82
N TYR A 313 5.03 5.51 -31.73
CA TYR A 313 5.93 5.63 -30.58
C TYR A 313 5.32 4.85 -29.43
N LYS A 314 5.97 3.78 -29.00
CA LYS A 314 5.53 2.99 -27.84
C LYS A 314 6.10 3.61 -26.58
N TYR A 315 5.32 3.57 -25.51
CA TYR A 315 5.76 4.03 -24.19
C TYR A 315 5.19 3.15 -23.09
N ILE A 316 5.83 3.21 -21.94
CA ILE A 316 5.50 2.43 -20.75
C ILE A 316 5.50 3.32 -19.50
N CYS A 317 4.90 2.83 -18.43
CA CYS A 317 5.22 3.27 -17.07
C CYS A 317 6.26 2.31 -16.49
N ALA A 318 7.48 2.77 -16.24
CA ALA A 318 8.61 1.96 -15.76
C ALA A 318 8.46 1.44 -14.32
N LEU A 319 7.29 1.65 -13.70
CA LEU A 319 6.95 1.10 -12.40
C LEU A 319 5.93 -0.06 -12.51
N HIS A 320 5.12 -0.07 -13.57
CA HIS A 320 3.92 -0.91 -13.67
C HIS A 320 3.72 -1.50 -15.07
N ASP A 321 4.76 -1.53 -15.90
CA ASP A 321 4.70 -2.08 -17.25
C ASP A 321 4.58 -3.60 -17.24
N GLU A 322 5.21 -4.28 -16.28
CA GLU A 322 5.00 -5.70 -15.98
C GLU A 322 3.53 -6.01 -15.60
N LEU A 323 2.80 -5.02 -15.06
CA LEU A 323 1.37 -5.10 -14.77
C LEU A 323 0.48 -4.70 -15.98
N GLY A 324 1.08 -4.38 -17.12
CA GLY A 324 0.39 -4.04 -18.36
C GLY A 324 0.16 -2.55 -18.59
N MET A 325 0.81 -1.66 -17.84
CA MET A 325 0.70 -0.21 -18.05
C MET A 325 1.55 0.27 -19.23
N VAL A 326 1.05 0.00 -20.44
CA VAL A 326 1.72 0.31 -21.72
C VAL A 326 0.81 1.13 -22.64
N GLY A 327 1.42 1.92 -23.53
CA GLY A 327 0.71 2.79 -24.46
C GLY A 327 1.43 2.98 -25.80
N LYS A 328 0.77 3.65 -26.74
CA LYS A 328 1.35 4.08 -28.01
C LYS A 328 0.78 5.41 -28.50
N VAL A 329 1.65 6.25 -29.06
CA VAL A 329 1.29 7.46 -29.79
C VAL A 329 1.43 7.17 -31.29
N ILE A 330 0.39 7.45 -32.07
CA ILE A 330 0.41 7.35 -33.52
C ILE A 330 0.45 8.78 -34.07
N VAL A 331 1.58 9.17 -34.64
CA VAL A 331 1.79 10.48 -35.23
C VAL A 331 1.57 10.38 -36.73
N ARG A 332 0.52 11.03 -37.22
CA ARG A 332 0.17 11.08 -38.64
C ARG A 332 0.94 12.21 -39.35
N PRO A 333 1.27 12.03 -40.64
CA PRO A 333 1.56 13.16 -41.51
C PRO A 333 0.34 14.12 -41.56
N TYR A 334 0.57 15.36 -41.97
CA TYR A 334 -0.52 16.30 -42.28
C TYR A 334 -1.32 15.90 -43.52
#